data_AF-A0A536YR49-F1
#
_entry.id   AF-A0A536YR49-F1
#
_cell.length_a   1.000
_cell.length_b   1.000
_cell.length_c   1.000
_cell.angle_alpha   90.00
_cell.angle_beta   90.00
_cell.angle_gamma   90.00
#
_symmetry.space_group_name_H-M   'P 1'
#
loop_
_entity.id
_entity.type
_entity.pdbx_description
1 polymer ?
#
loop_
_entity_poly.entity_id
_entity_poly.type
_entity_poly.pdbx_seq_one_letter_code
_entity_poly.pdbx_strand_id
1 'polypeptide(L)'
;MSSSISTPLTTIPEFTGERFLPSCSGEIAYEHWHRYAFARRFVAGKRVLDAACGEGYGSALLGAVAADVIGIDIDMATIDRARATYGDGKRTRFIASSCAGLPLPSASIDVVVSFETIEHLAAEDQLAMLTEFARVLTPEGLLLMSSPNRRLYSDARNYVNPYHQRELYRDDLSRLLAKRFPAQRWHHQRVAYWSGIWTEGNTESPIAGAVEAWIGDGQRVAAYSAPEGMYFIVLAARDAGALPAEEVRVSLFTDADESQAKRAEAAAREVLRLDGLLRQKAVAEEHYAGHIRHLETLVAERERLVVERDAAVERHTAHIHHLEALVVERDRALSEANAAREEDRPKIAALEKQMISLEVGRTRLESERTRLAAAISAQERVIAYMQSFRGWLGWPWRRFRQWRER
;
A
#
# COMPACT_ATOMS: atom_id res chain seq x y z
N MET A 1 42.65 -41.81 -22.40
CA MET A 1 41.44 -41.21 -22.97
C MET A 1 40.59 -40.68 -21.84
N SER A 2 40.60 -39.37 -21.61
CA SER A 2 39.54 -38.69 -20.85
C SER A 2 39.49 -37.27 -21.38
N SER A 3 38.60 -37.07 -22.34
CA SER A 3 38.30 -35.77 -22.94
C SER A 3 37.42 -34.99 -21.96
N SER A 4 37.98 -33.99 -21.28
CA SER A 4 37.19 -32.96 -20.64
C SER A 4 36.64 -32.04 -21.74
N ILE A 5 35.39 -32.26 -22.11
CA ILE A 5 34.63 -31.33 -22.96
C ILE A 5 34.46 -30.03 -22.16
N SER A 6 35.25 -29.02 -22.51
CA SER A 6 35.02 -27.65 -22.08
C SER A 6 33.85 -27.11 -22.90
N THR A 7 32.65 -27.14 -22.33
CA THR A 7 31.49 -26.44 -22.88
C THR A 7 31.77 -24.94 -22.78
N PRO A 8 31.78 -24.17 -23.88
CA PRO A 8 31.83 -22.72 -23.75
C PRO A 8 30.50 -22.27 -23.15
N LEU A 9 30.54 -21.78 -21.92
CA LEU A 9 29.45 -20.99 -21.36
C LEU A 9 29.34 -19.73 -22.22
N THR A 10 28.48 -19.77 -23.23
CA THR A 10 28.08 -18.58 -23.99
C THR A 10 27.18 -17.76 -23.07
N THR A 11 27.78 -17.04 -22.13
CA THR A 11 27.05 -16.09 -21.28
C THR A 11 26.53 -15.00 -22.19
N ILE A 12 25.21 -14.96 -22.38
CA ILE A 12 24.54 -13.86 -23.06
C ILE A 12 24.92 -12.58 -22.28
N PRO A 13 25.53 -11.57 -22.91
CA PRO A 13 25.89 -10.35 -22.21
C PRO A 13 24.64 -9.69 -21.62
N GLU A 14 24.74 -9.25 -20.37
CA GLU A 14 23.68 -8.51 -19.71
C GLU A 14 23.77 -7.03 -20.13
N PHE A 15 22.61 -6.40 -20.36
CA PHE A 15 22.57 -4.99 -20.73
C PHE A 15 22.87 -4.11 -19.51
N THR A 16 24.04 -3.46 -19.51
CA THR A 16 24.50 -2.58 -18.43
C THR A 16 24.00 -1.14 -18.56
N GLY A 17 23.35 -0.78 -19.67
CA GLY A 17 23.00 0.60 -20.01
C GLY A 17 24.04 1.32 -20.87
N GLU A 18 25.27 0.80 -20.96
CA GLU A 18 26.36 1.41 -21.74
C GLU A 18 26.27 1.04 -23.23
N ARG A 19 26.07 -0.25 -23.52
CA ARG A 19 26.16 -0.80 -24.87
C ARG A 19 24.83 -1.40 -25.27
N PHE A 20 24.26 -0.92 -26.37
CA PHE A 20 23.06 -1.53 -26.92
C PHE A 20 23.32 -2.98 -27.36
N LEU A 21 22.44 -3.88 -26.92
CA LEU A 21 22.43 -5.29 -27.32
C LEU A 21 21.22 -5.54 -28.24
N PRO A 22 21.33 -6.36 -29.29
CA PRO A 22 20.19 -6.67 -30.17
C PRO A 22 18.99 -7.33 -29.46
N SER A 23 19.21 -7.92 -28.29
CA SER A 23 18.17 -8.46 -27.41
C SER A 23 17.39 -7.39 -26.64
N CYS A 24 17.91 -6.15 -26.59
CA CYS A 24 17.20 -5.03 -26.00
C CYS A 24 15.93 -4.73 -26.81
N SER A 25 14.89 -4.38 -26.09
CA SER A 25 13.68 -3.76 -26.64
C SER A 25 13.45 -2.45 -25.90
N GLY A 26 12.51 -1.64 -26.34
CA GLY A 26 12.35 -0.29 -25.82
C GLY A 26 12.61 0.79 -26.88
N GLU A 27 12.55 2.02 -26.41
CA GLU A 27 12.95 3.23 -27.13
C GLU A 27 14.37 3.11 -27.70
N ILE A 28 15.30 2.60 -26.90
CA ILE A 28 16.71 2.40 -27.29
C ILE A 28 16.86 1.52 -28.55
N ALA A 29 16.03 0.49 -28.71
CA ALA A 29 16.07 -0.34 -29.90
C ALA A 29 15.67 0.46 -31.15
N TYR A 30 14.62 1.29 -31.06
CA TYR A 30 14.18 2.11 -32.19
C TYR A 30 15.25 3.12 -32.57
N GLU A 31 15.85 3.77 -31.59
CA GLU A 31 16.89 4.76 -31.83
C GLU A 31 18.08 4.16 -32.59
N HIS A 32 18.59 3.02 -32.12
CA HIS A 32 19.72 2.34 -32.72
C HIS A 32 19.41 1.74 -34.09
N TRP A 33 18.33 0.95 -34.21
CA TRP A 33 17.96 0.33 -35.49
C TRP A 33 17.64 1.38 -36.56
N HIS A 34 16.97 2.48 -36.19
CA HIS A 34 16.63 3.54 -37.13
C HIS A 34 17.86 4.30 -37.62
N ARG A 35 18.84 4.59 -36.76
CA ARG A 35 20.11 5.23 -37.16
C ARG A 35 20.85 4.41 -38.22
N TYR A 36 20.99 3.11 -37.99
CA TYR A 36 21.63 2.23 -38.98
C TYR A 36 20.77 2.05 -40.24
N ALA A 37 19.45 1.91 -40.13
CA ALA A 37 18.56 1.85 -41.28
C ALA A 37 18.62 3.12 -42.14
N PHE A 38 18.68 4.29 -41.50
CA PHE A 38 18.89 5.59 -42.16
C PHE A 38 20.25 5.63 -42.87
N ALA A 39 21.31 5.13 -42.25
CA ALA A 39 22.66 5.11 -42.82
C ALA A 39 22.79 4.25 -44.09
N ARG A 40 21.99 3.18 -44.24
CA ARG A 40 22.05 2.23 -45.38
C ARG A 40 22.08 2.90 -46.76
N ARG A 41 21.34 4.00 -46.94
CA ARG A 41 21.25 4.70 -48.23
C ARG A 41 22.56 5.36 -48.66
N PHE A 42 23.42 5.71 -47.70
CA PHE A 42 24.69 6.38 -47.96
C PHE A 42 25.84 5.40 -48.18
N VAL A 43 25.65 4.12 -47.82
CA VAL A 43 26.72 3.12 -47.83
C VAL A 43 26.58 2.09 -48.95
N ALA A 44 25.52 2.14 -49.76
CA ALA A 44 25.28 1.18 -50.83
C ALA A 44 26.47 1.11 -51.81
N GLY A 45 27.08 -0.07 -51.95
CA GLY A 45 28.26 -0.29 -52.79
C GLY A 45 29.54 0.44 -52.34
N LYS A 46 29.59 0.96 -51.11
CA LYS A 46 30.74 1.69 -50.55
C LYS A 46 31.57 0.83 -49.61
N ARG A 47 32.84 1.20 -49.39
CA ARG A 47 33.69 0.66 -48.33
C ARG A 47 33.41 1.42 -47.05
N VAL A 48 32.98 0.71 -46.01
CA VAL A 48 32.43 1.32 -44.80
C VAL A 48 33.27 0.97 -43.58
N LEU A 49 33.49 1.96 -42.73
CA LEU A 49 33.93 1.76 -41.35
C LEU A 49 32.74 2.01 -40.41
N ASP A 50 32.35 1.00 -39.63
CA ASP A 50 31.45 1.15 -38.48
C ASP A 50 32.32 1.28 -37.22
N ALA A 51 32.54 2.52 -36.79
CA ALA A 51 33.44 2.87 -35.70
C ALA A 51 32.70 2.91 -34.36
N ALA A 52 33.23 2.17 -33.39
CA ALA A 52 32.54 1.73 -32.16
C ALA A 52 31.29 0.88 -32.45
N CYS A 53 31.48 -0.19 -33.24
CA CYS A 53 30.40 -1.03 -33.75
C CYS A 53 29.67 -1.87 -32.68
N GLY A 54 30.22 -1.96 -31.46
CA GLY A 54 29.71 -2.82 -30.40
C GLY A 54 29.51 -4.27 -30.87
N GLU A 55 28.35 -4.85 -30.55
CA GLU A 55 28.02 -6.23 -30.90
C GLU A 55 27.92 -6.50 -32.43
N GLY A 56 28.07 -5.48 -33.28
CA GLY A 56 28.21 -5.65 -34.73
C GLY A 56 26.90 -5.79 -35.51
N TYR A 57 25.73 -5.68 -34.87
CA TYR A 57 24.42 -5.72 -35.55
C TYR A 57 24.27 -4.59 -36.59
N GLY A 58 24.80 -3.41 -36.28
CA GLY A 58 24.85 -2.27 -37.18
C GLY A 58 25.70 -2.56 -38.40
N SER A 59 26.92 -3.06 -38.18
CA SER A 59 27.82 -3.52 -39.25
C SER A 59 27.17 -4.56 -40.16
N ALA A 60 26.41 -5.51 -39.59
CA ALA A 60 25.67 -6.51 -40.36
C ALA A 60 24.57 -5.87 -41.23
N LEU A 61 23.81 -4.92 -40.67
CA LEU A 61 22.75 -4.21 -41.39
C LEU A 61 23.32 -3.33 -42.53
N LEU A 62 24.45 -2.68 -42.32
CA LEU A 62 25.17 -1.92 -43.36
C LEU A 62 25.75 -2.86 -44.42
N GLY A 63 26.32 -4.00 -44.00
CA GLY A 63 26.93 -5.00 -44.87
C GLY A 63 25.96 -5.62 -45.88
N ALA A 64 24.66 -5.60 -45.60
CA ALA A 64 23.63 -6.05 -46.54
C ALA A 64 23.57 -5.23 -47.84
N VAL A 65 24.11 -4.01 -47.86
CA VAL A 65 24.09 -3.12 -49.04
C VAL A 65 25.46 -2.55 -49.40
N ALA A 66 26.40 -2.49 -48.45
CA ALA A 66 27.75 -2.00 -48.66
C ALA A 66 28.61 -2.96 -49.51
N ALA A 67 29.70 -2.44 -50.10
CA ALA A 67 30.69 -3.28 -50.79
C ALA A 67 31.43 -4.16 -49.78
N ASP A 68 31.92 -3.56 -48.70
CA ASP A 68 32.43 -4.22 -47.49
C ASP A 68 32.34 -3.28 -46.28
N VAL A 69 32.32 -3.88 -45.09
CA VAL A 69 32.22 -3.22 -43.79
C VAL A 69 33.32 -3.73 -42.89
N ILE A 70 34.03 -2.79 -42.28
CA ILE A 70 34.95 -3.05 -41.17
C ILE A 70 34.29 -2.47 -39.91
N GLY A 71 33.93 -3.33 -38.96
CA GLY A 71 33.51 -2.93 -37.62
C GLY A 71 34.71 -2.82 -36.68
N ILE A 72 34.83 -1.71 -35.95
CA ILE A 72 35.87 -1.50 -34.95
C ILE A 72 35.24 -1.17 -33.60
N ASP A 73 35.71 -1.82 -32.54
CA ASP A 73 35.37 -1.50 -31.15
C ASP A 73 36.60 -1.76 -30.28
N ILE A 74 36.72 -1.06 -29.15
CA ILE A 74 37.89 -1.18 -28.27
C ILE A 74 37.86 -2.47 -27.45
N ASP A 75 36.67 -3.03 -27.19
CA ASP A 75 36.52 -4.24 -26.39
C ASP A 75 36.68 -5.51 -27.23
N MET A 76 37.76 -6.25 -26.99
CA MET A 76 38.06 -7.52 -27.66
C MET A 76 36.95 -8.56 -27.47
N ALA A 77 36.37 -8.66 -26.26
CA ALA A 77 35.34 -9.65 -26.00
C ALA A 77 34.08 -9.41 -26.83
N THR A 78 33.68 -8.14 -26.96
CA THR A 78 32.60 -7.69 -27.84
C THR A 78 32.90 -7.98 -29.31
N ILE A 79 34.13 -7.69 -29.76
CA ILE A 79 34.54 -7.98 -31.14
C ILE A 79 34.52 -9.48 -31.44
N ASP A 80 34.94 -10.33 -30.52
CA ASP A 80 34.90 -11.78 -30.73
C ASP A 80 33.46 -12.30 -30.86
N ARG A 81 32.51 -11.74 -30.11
CA ARG A 81 31.07 -12.02 -30.29
C ARG A 81 30.55 -11.51 -31.64
N ALA A 82 30.90 -10.29 -32.03
CA ALA A 82 30.52 -9.73 -33.31
C ALA A 82 31.06 -10.56 -34.48
N ARG A 83 32.31 -11.03 -34.41
CA ARG A 83 32.91 -11.97 -35.38
C ARG A 83 32.12 -13.27 -35.46
N ALA A 84 31.83 -13.88 -34.32
CA ALA A 84 31.11 -15.16 -34.27
C ALA A 84 29.67 -15.04 -34.80
N THR A 85 29.02 -13.89 -34.60
CA THR A 85 27.60 -13.69 -34.92
C THR A 85 27.39 -13.17 -36.35
N TYR A 86 28.22 -12.22 -36.79
CA TYR A 86 28.00 -11.45 -38.03
C TYR A 86 29.19 -11.47 -38.99
N GLY A 87 30.34 -11.99 -38.57
CA GLY A 87 31.55 -12.01 -39.40
C GLY A 87 31.47 -13.09 -40.46
N ASP A 88 31.62 -12.71 -41.72
CA ASP A 88 31.74 -13.66 -42.85
C ASP A 88 33.18 -13.76 -43.39
N GLY A 89 34.09 -12.95 -42.82
CA GLY A 89 35.50 -12.86 -43.21
C GLY A 89 35.74 -12.25 -44.59
N LYS A 90 34.67 -11.87 -45.31
CA LYS A 90 34.72 -11.37 -46.69
C LYS A 90 34.16 -9.96 -46.76
N ARG A 91 32.85 -9.81 -46.58
CA ARG A 91 32.14 -8.53 -46.65
C ARG A 91 32.12 -7.83 -45.31
N THR A 92 31.98 -8.55 -44.20
CA THR A 92 31.91 -7.97 -42.87
C THR A 92 33.03 -8.52 -42.01
N ARG A 93 33.93 -7.64 -41.58
CA ARG A 93 35.10 -7.97 -40.76
C ARG A 93 35.11 -7.11 -39.51
N PHE A 94 35.66 -7.63 -38.43
CA PHE A 94 35.70 -6.94 -37.14
C PHE A 94 37.11 -6.92 -36.56
N ILE A 95 37.53 -5.76 -36.05
CA ILE A 95 38.88 -5.51 -35.51
C ILE A 95 38.76 -4.85 -34.14
N ALA A 96 39.44 -5.42 -33.14
CA ALA A 96 39.56 -4.78 -31.83
C ALA A 96 40.60 -3.66 -31.89
N SER A 97 40.17 -2.42 -31.78
CA SER A 97 41.04 -1.25 -31.84
C SER A 97 40.37 0.02 -31.32
N SER A 98 41.17 1.03 -30.98
CA SER A 98 40.66 2.35 -30.60
C SER A 98 40.32 3.17 -31.84
N CYS A 99 39.21 3.91 -31.79
CA CYS A 99 38.86 4.87 -32.84
C CYS A 99 39.85 6.05 -32.91
N ALA A 100 40.63 6.30 -31.85
CA ALA A 100 41.69 7.29 -31.80
C ALA A 100 43.01 6.83 -32.46
N GLY A 101 43.09 5.58 -32.93
CA GLY A 101 44.25 5.03 -33.62
C GLY A 101 43.86 3.86 -34.52
N LEU A 102 43.26 4.14 -35.67
CA LEU A 102 42.69 3.14 -36.56
C LEU A 102 43.78 2.37 -37.32
N PRO A 103 43.76 1.02 -37.33
CA PRO A 103 44.72 0.19 -38.04
C PRO A 103 44.35 0.06 -39.53
N LEU A 104 43.98 1.18 -40.15
CA LEU A 104 43.51 1.25 -41.53
C LEU A 104 44.39 2.21 -42.35
N PRO A 105 44.62 1.95 -43.65
CA PRO A 105 45.36 2.87 -44.50
C PRO A 105 44.62 4.20 -44.68
N SER A 106 45.37 5.26 -45.00
CA SER A 106 44.78 6.54 -45.36
C SER A 106 43.95 6.42 -46.65
N ALA A 107 42.88 7.22 -46.77
CA ALA A 107 42.00 7.25 -47.95
C ALA A 107 41.48 5.86 -48.42
N SER A 108 41.21 4.96 -47.48
CA SER A 108 40.77 3.59 -47.73
C SER A 108 39.26 3.36 -47.53
N ILE A 109 38.57 4.30 -46.90
CA ILE A 109 37.15 4.21 -46.53
C ILE A 109 36.35 5.28 -47.25
N ASP A 110 35.20 4.92 -47.80
CA ASP A 110 34.31 5.86 -48.47
C ASP A 110 33.32 6.49 -47.48
N VAL A 111 32.86 5.71 -46.48
CA VAL A 111 31.93 6.19 -45.45
C VAL A 111 32.34 5.68 -44.07
N VAL A 112 32.44 6.59 -43.10
CA VAL A 112 32.55 6.26 -41.68
C VAL A 112 31.18 6.46 -41.03
N VAL A 113 30.71 5.46 -40.32
CA VAL A 113 29.51 5.51 -39.47
C VAL A 113 29.98 5.37 -38.02
N SER A 114 29.59 6.30 -37.14
CA SER A 114 29.91 6.25 -35.72
C SER A 114 28.76 6.81 -34.89
N PHE A 115 28.04 5.93 -34.21
CA PHE A 115 26.83 6.31 -33.47
C PHE A 115 27.04 6.14 -31.97
N GLU A 116 26.69 7.19 -31.22
CA GLU A 116 26.76 7.22 -29.76
C GLU A 116 28.15 6.79 -29.24
N THR A 117 29.16 7.60 -29.54
CA THR A 117 30.57 7.23 -29.35
C THR A 117 31.39 8.39 -28.81
N ILE A 118 31.28 9.56 -29.44
CA ILE A 118 32.16 10.70 -29.15
C ILE A 118 32.04 11.18 -27.69
N GLU A 119 30.87 11.02 -27.09
CA GLU A 119 30.52 11.40 -25.74
C GLU A 119 31.19 10.51 -24.66
N HIS A 120 31.64 9.32 -25.05
CA HIS A 120 32.38 8.40 -24.19
C HIS A 120 33.87 8.75 -24.12
N LEU A 121 34.35 9.72 -24.91
CA LEU A 121 35.75 10.06 -25.03
C LEU A 121 36.12 11.35 -24.29
N ALA A 122 37.33 11.38 -23.75
CA ALA A 122 37.97 12.61 -23.28
C ALA A 122 38.23 13.58 -24.46
N ALA A 123 38.46 14.85 -24.16
CA ALA A 123 38.55 15.91 -25.17
C ALA A 123 39.67 15.67 -26.22
N GLU A 124 40.81 15.16 -25.76
CA GLU A 124 41.96 14.77 -26.55
C GLU A 124 41.63 13.60 -27.49
N ASP A 125 40.92 12.60 -26.99
CA ASP A 125 40.54 11.41 -27.76
C ASP A 125 39.44 11.72 -28.78
N GLN A 126 38.54 12.65 -28.49
CA GLN A 126 37.58 13.18 -29.47
C GLN A 126 38.31 13.79 -30.67
N LEU A 127 39.38 14.55 -30.44
CA LEU A 127 40.18 15.16 -31.51
C LEU A 127 41.00 14.12 -32.28
N ALA A 128 41.57 13.13 -31.59
CA ALA A 128 42.31 12.04 -32.19
C ALA A 128 41.41 11.17 -33.09
N MET A 129 40.22 10.78 -32.59
CA MET A 129 39.20 10.05 -33.34
C MET A 129 38.81 10.78 -34.63
N LEU A 130 38.47 12.07 -34.56
CA LEU A 130 38.11 12.83 -35.75
C LEU A 130 39.27 13.01 -36.73
N THR A 131 40.51 13.04 -36.24
CA THR A 131 41.71 13.09 -37.09
C THR A 131 41.90 11.75 -37.82
N GLU A 132 41.71 10.63 -37.13
CA GLU A 132 41.78 9.30 -37.73
C GLU A 132 40.66 9.08 -38.76
N PHE A 133 39.43 9.49 -38.45
CA PHE A 133 38.32 9.44 -39.41
C PHE A 133 38.64 10.23 -40.67
N ALA A 134 39.16 11.45 -40.50
CA ALA A 134 39.57 12.26 -41.63
C ALA A 134 40.69 11.58 -42.44
N ARG A 135 41.65 10.94 -41.78
CA ARG A 135 42.78 10.25 -42.42
C ARG A 135 42.33 9.05 -43.25
N VAL A 136 41.44 8.20 -42.72
CA VAL A 136 41.00 6.97 -43.39
C VAL A 136 39.97 7.24 -44.49
N LEU A 137 39.19 8.32 -44.38
CA LEU A 137 38.24 8.72 -45.41
C LEU A 137 38.95 9.14 -46.70
N THR A 138 38.37 8.76 -47.84
CA THR A 138 38.73 9.31 -49.14
C THR A 138 38.46 10.83 -49.19
N PRO A 139 39.00 11.57 -50.18
CA PRO A 139 38.71 13.00 -50.32
C PRO A 139 37.22 13.34 -50.45
N GLU A 140 36.45 12.45 -51.09
CA GLU A 140 34.99 12.53 -51.26
C GLU A 140 34.22 11.77 -50.16
N GLY A 141 34.94 11.34 -49.13
CA GLY A 141 34.40 10.47 -48.09
C GLY A 141 33.43 11.19 -47.15
N LEU A 142 32.48 10.43 -46.63
CA LEU A 142 31.40 10.91 -45.78
C LEU A 142 31.52 10.37 -44.35
N LEU A 143 31.34 11.23 -43.37
CA LEU A 143 31.15 10.84 -41.96
C LEU A 143 29.66 10.95 -41.60
N LEU A 144 29.07 9.86 -41.14
CA LEU A 144 27.79 9.84 -40.44
C LEU A 144 28.06 9.66 -38.95
N MET A 145 27.66 10.63 -38.14
CA MET A 145 27.87 10.57 -36.69
C MET A 145 26.58 10.82 -35.92
N SER A 146 26.41 10.20 -34.75
CA SER A 146 25.39 10.62 -33.79
C SER A 146 26.00 10.92 -32.42
N SER A 147 25.30 11.75 -31.65
CA SER A 147 25.64 12.07 -30.27
C SER A 147 24.39 12.58 -29.55
N PRO A 148 24.26 12.33 -28.23
CA PRO A 148 23.16 12.85 -27.43
C PRO A 148 23.13 14.37 -27.46
N ASN A 149 21.92 14.93 -27.60
CA ASN A 149 21.70 16.36 -27.40
C ASN A 149 21.72 16.66 -25.90
N ARG A 150 22.89 16.99 -25.35
CA ARG A 150 23.10 17.26 -23.90
C ARG A 150 21.95 18.04 -23.24
N ARG A 151 21.49 19.10 -23.90
CA ARG A 151 20.42 19.97 -23.42
C ARG A 151 19.13 19.20 -23.11
N LEU A 152 18.78 18.23 -23.97
CA LEU A 152 17.58 17.42 -23.80
C LEU A 152 17.86 16.10 -23.08
N TYR A 153 19.00 15.47 -23.35
CA TYR A 153 19.36 14.14 -22.84
C TYR A 153 19.70 14.16 -21.36
N SER A 154 20.48 15.16 -20.91
CA SER A 154 20.93 15.28 -19.53
C SER A 154 20.26 16.43 -18.81
N ASP A 155 20.40 17.67 -19.30
CA ASP A 155 20.00 18.85 -18.54
C ASP A 155 18.49 18.89 -18.28
N ALA A 156 17.67 18.70 -19.33
CA ALA A 156 16.21 18.71 -19.20
C ALA A 156 15.64 17.52 -18.41
N ARG A 157 16.38 16.41 -18.33
CA ARG A 157 15.98 15.19 -17.61
C ARG A 157 16.58 15.12 -16.19
N ASN A 158 17.48 16.03 -15.84
CA ASN A 158 18.33 15.94 -14.66
C ASN A 158 18.98 14.54 -14.54
N TYR A 159 19.49 14.05 -15.67
CA TYR A 159 20.06 12.71 -15.81
C TYR A 159 21.56 12.80 -16.05
N VAL A 160 22.30 11.87 -15.46
CA VAL A 160 23.76 11.74 -15.65
C VAL A 160 24.05 10.32 -16.04
N ASN A 161 24.56 10.11 -17.25
CA ASN A 161 25.06 8.81 -17.67
C ASN A 161 26.51 8.63 -17.17
N PRO A 162 26.80 7.67 -16.28
CA PRO A 162 28.15 7.46 -15.75
C PRO A 162 29.18 7.05 -16.83
N TYR A 163 28.73 6.59 -17.99
CA TYR A 163 29.59 6.20 -19.10
C TYR A 163 29.91 7.35 -20.05
N HIS A 164 29.22 8.49 -19.95
CA HIS A 164 29.49 9.67 -20.78
C HIS A 164 30.53 10.55 -20.11
N GLN A 165 31.76 10.54 -20.64
CA GLN A 165 32.82 11.42 -20.19
C GLN A 165 32.53 12.89 -20.56
N ARG A 166 31.97 13.11 -21.75
CA ARG A 166 31.73 14.46 -22.26
C ARG A 166 30.61 14.54 -23.30
N GLU A 167 29.42 14.87 -22.83
CA GLU A 167 28.33 15.28 -23.71
C GLU A 167 28.52 16.73 -24.22
N LEU A 168 28.20 16.94 -25.49
CA LEU A 168 28.41 18.21 -26.19
C LEU A 168 27.07 18.88 -26.52
N TYR A 169 27.03 20.20 -26.42
CA TYR A 169 25.95 20.97 -27.05
C TYR A 169 26.15 20.99 -28.57
N ARG A 170 25.07 21.28 -29.30
CA ARG A 170 25.05 21.32 -30.77
C ARG A 170 26.21 22.13 -31.36
N ASP A 171 26.43 23.35 -30.86
CA ASP A 171 27.45 24.26 -31.39
C ASP A 171 28.87 23.85 -30.99
N ASP A 172 29.05 23.18 -29.85
CA ASP A 172 30.34 22.63 -29.46
C ASP A 172 30.73 21.49 -30.39
N LEU A 173 29.80 20.57 -30.66
CA LEU A 173 30.00 19.49 -31.60
C LEU A 173 30.24 20.02 -33.03
N SER A 174 29.48 21.02 -33.48
CA SER A 174 29.69 21.64 -34.80
C SER A 174 31.08 22.26 -34.95
N ARG A 175 31.54 23.02 -33.94
CA ARG A 175 32.89 23.60 -33.92
C ARG A 175 33.98 22.53 -33.87
N LEU A 176 33.74 21.44 -33.16
CA LEU A 176 34.68 20.32 -33.08
C LEU A 176 34.81 19.62 -34.44
N LEU A 177 33.68 19.27 -35.07
CA LEU A 177 33.65 18.66 -36.41
C LEU A 177 34.27 19.57 -37.47
N ALA A 178 34.02 20.88 -37.43
CA ALA A 178 34.47 21.84 -38.44
C ALA A 178 36.00 21.89 -38.62
N LYS A 179 36.79 21.43 -37.64
CA LYS A 179 38.25 21.33 -37.73
C LYS A 179 38.74 20.34 -38.79
N ARG A 180 37.90 19.37 -39.18
CA ARG A 180 38.21 18.32 -40.16
C ARG A 180 37.12 18.15 -41.22
N PHE A 181 35.87 18.45 -40.84
CA PHE A 181 34.67 18.31 -41.65
C PHE A 181 33.84 19.61 -41.57
N PRO A 182 34.23 20.66 -42.32
CA PRO A 182 33.52 21.94 -42.32
C PRO A 182 32.14 21.88 -42.98
N ALA A 183 31.92 20.96 -43.93
CA ALA A 183 30.61 20.75 -44.52
C ALA A 183 29.77 19.83 -43.62
N GLN A 184 28.64 20.32 -43.12
CA GLN A 184 27.80 19.61 -42.15
C GLN A 184 26.32 19.73 -42.51
N ARG A 185 25.59 18.63 -42.42
CA ARG A 185 24.12 18.59 -42.45
C ARG A 185 23.61 17.91 -41.19
N TRP A 186 22.67 18.56 -40.53
CA TRP A 186 22.16 18.17 -39.23
C TRP A 186 20.77 17.58 -39.33
N HIS A 187 20.57 16.46 -38.66
CA HIS A 187 19.30 15.79 -38.46
C HIS A 187 19.09 15.57 -36.96
N HIS A 188 17.84 15.41 -36.58
CA HIS A 188 17.42 15.20 -35.22
C HIS A 188 16.65 13.89 -35.13
N GLN A 189 16.94 13.09 -34.10
CA GLN A 189 16.22 11.85 -33.82
C GLN A 189 15.53 11.95 -32.47
N ARG A 190 14.27 11.52 -32.43
CA ARG A 190 13.51 11.24 -31.21
C ARG A 190 12.46 10.18 -31.53
N VAL A 191 12.11 9.36 -30.55
CA VAL A 191 10.94 8.49 -30.68
C VAL A 191 9.69 9.33 -30.39
N ALA A 192 8.67 9.18 -31.25
CA ALA A 192 7.41 9.90 -31.14
C ALA A 192 6.26 8.99 -31.57
N TYR A 193 5.10 9.16 -30.94
CA TYR A 193 3.87 8.46 -31.30
C TYR A 193 3.08 9.31 -32.29
N TRP A 194 2.60 8.68 -33.35
CA TRP A 194 1.81 9.32 -34.41
C TRP A 194 0.53 8.53 -34.63
N SER A 195 -0.56 9.23 -34.92
CA SER A 195 -1.76 8.63 -35.51
C SER A 195 -1.63 8.75 -37.03
N GLY A 196 -1.69 7.62 -37.74
CA GLY A 196 -1.61 7.57 -39.19
C GLY A 196 -2.97 7.36 -39.83
N ILE A 197 -3.26 8.11 -40.90
CA ILE A 197 -4.41 7.87 -41.78
C ILE A 197 -3.84 7.68 -43.18
N TRP A 198 -4.19 6.57 -43.84
CA TRP A 198 -3.76 6.27 -45.19
C TRP A 198 -4.95 5.91 -46.07
N THR A 199 -4.77 6.04 -47.38
CA THR A 199 -5.78 5.65 -48.37
C THR A 199 -5.67 4.15 -48.62
N GLU A 200 -6.81 3.47 -48.66
CA GLU A 200 -6.88 2.05 -49.02
C GLU A 200 -6.38 1.82 -50.47
N GLY A 201 -5.75 0.67 -50.71
CA GLY A 201 -5.30 0.26 -52.05
C GLY A 201 -3.95 0.82 -52.49
N ASN A 202 -3.24 1.58 -51.63
CA ASN A 202 -1.84 1.93 -51.89
C ASN A 202 -0.95 0.70 -51.63
N THR A 203 -0.34 0.16 -52.69
CA THR A 203 0.60 -0.97 -52.60
C THR A 203 2.04 -0.53 -52.34
N GLU A 204 2.32 0.78 -52.43
CA GLU A 204 3.59 1.37 -52.02
C GLU A 204 3.56 1.74 -50.53
N SER A 205 4.71 2.15 -49.99
CA SER A 205 4.76 2.68 -48.62
C SER A 205 3.73 3.81 -48.48
N PRO A 206 2.88 3.83 -47.42
CA PRO A 206 1.85 4.87 -47.26
C PRO A 206 2.42 6.28 -47.13
N ILE A 207 3.73 6.40 -46.91
CA ILE A 207 4.49 7.66 -46.83
C ILE A 207 5.35 7.96 -48.07
N ALA A 208 5.35 7.08 -49.08
CA ALA A 208 5.96 7.37 -50.37
C ALA A 208 5.05 8.34 -51.13
N GLY A 209 5.19 9.65 -50.86
CA GLY A 209 4.35 10.69 -51.46
C GLY A 209 4.34 11.99 -50.66
N ALA A 210 3.35 12.85 -50.91
CA ALA A 210 3.11 14.04 -50.11
C ALA A 210 2.57 13.63 -48.74
N VAL A 211 3.36 13.86 -47.68
CA VAL A 211 2.96 13.64 -46.30
C VAL A 211 2.47 14.96 -45.71
N GLU A 212 1.32 14.93 -45.03
CA GLU A 212 0.90 16.01 -44.14
C GLU A 212 1.16 15.61 -42.67
N ALA A 213 1.52 16.60 -41.85
CA ALA A 213 1.77 16.40 -40.44
C ALA A 213 1.15 17.54 -39.64
N TRP A 214 0.44 17.18 -38.58
CA TRP A 214 -0.35 18.10 -37.76
C TRP A 214 -0.05 17.90 -36.28
N ILE A 215 -0.17 18.97 -35.49
CA ILE A 215 -0.13 18.94 -34.02
C ILE A 215 -1.44 19.51 -33.47
N GLY A 216 -1.95 18.94 -32.38
CA GLY A 216 -3.15 19.44 -31.71
C GLY A 216 -3.05 19.36 -30.19
N ASP A 217 -3.83 20.22 -29.51
CA ASP A 217 -3.89 20.36 -28.05
C ASP A 217 -5.27 19.94 -27.47
N GLY A 218 -6.08 19.27 -28.28
CA GLY A 218 -7.46 18.88 -27.95
C GLY A 218 -8.51 19.95 -28.25
N GLN A 219 -8.11 21.18 -28.60
CA GLN A 219 -9.01 22.26 -29.01
C GLN A 219 -8.71 22.78 -30.41
N ARG A 220 -7.44 22.78 -30.81
CA ARG A 220 -6.96 23.33 -32.08
C ARG A 220 -6.01 22.36 -32.77
N VAL A 221 -5.84 22.56 -34.07
CA VAL A 221 -4.89 21.83 -34.91
C VAL A 221 -4.06 22.85 -35.72
N ALA A 222 -2.75 22.59 -35.84
CA ALA A 222 -1.82 23.41 -36.61
C ALA A 222 -0.81 22.52 -37.37
N ALA A 223 -0.18 23.06 -38.42
CA ALA A 223 0.86 22.36 -39.14
C ALA A 223 2.01 21.99 -38.19
N TYR A 224 2.49 20.76 -38.28
CA TYR A 224 3.54 20.27 -37.40
C TYR A 224 4.88 20.95 -37.71
N SER A 225 5.46 21.60 -36.70
CA SER A 225 6.84 22.06 -36.74
C SER A 225 7.73 21.06 -36.00
N ALA A 226 8.77 20.57 -36.66
CA ALA A 226 9.70 19.61 -36.08
C ALA A 226 10.41 20.22 -34.84
N PRO A 227 10.27 19.61 -33.66
CA PRO A 227 11.01 20.01 -32.47
C PRO A 227 12.44 19.48 -32.52
N GLU A 228 13.27 19.95 -31.60
CA GLU A 228 14.59 19.35 -31.39
C GLU A 228 14.48 17.86 -31.00
N GLY A 229 15.43 17.08 -31.52
CA GLY A 229 15.57 15.66 -31.20
C GLY A 229 16.46 15.39 -30.00
N MET A 230 16.26 14.21 -29.42
CA MET A 230 17.08 13.66 -28.34
C MET A 230 18.52 13.41 -28.76
N TYR A 231 18.71 13.03 -30.02
CA TYR A 231 20.03 12.83 -30.60
C TYR A 231 20.20 13.70 -31.82
N PHE A 232 21.44 14.15 -32.03
CA PHE A 232 21.86 14.69 -33.31
C PHE A 232 22.32 13.54 -34.20
N ILE A 233 22.01 13.62 -35.49
CA ILE A 233 22.65 12.80 -36.52
C ILE A 233 23.25 13.77 -37.53
N VAL A 234 24.56 13.71 -37.73
CA VAL A 234 25.29 14.67 -38.57
C VAL A 234 25.92 13.93 -39.74
N LEU A 235 25.61 14.39 -40.95
CA LEU A 235 26.40 14.08 -42.13
C LEU A 235 27.49 15.15 -42.25
N ALA A 236 28.74 14.72 -42.27
CA ALA A 236 29.89 15.59 -42.24
C ALA A 236 30.88 15.21 -43.34
N ALA A 237 31.43 16.20 -44.03
CA ALA A 237 32.38 16.00 -45.12
C ALA A 237 33.44 17.10 -45.14
N ARG A 238 34.55 16.85 -45.84
CA ARG A 238 35.62 17.84 -46.05
C ARG A 238 35.18 18.97 -46.98
N ASP A 239 34.36 18.62 -47.97
CA ASP A 239 33.84 19.52 -48.99
C ASP A 239 32.31 19.45 -49.06
N ALA A 240 31.66 20.57 -49.38
CA ALA A 240 30.20 20.64 -49.46
C ALA A 240 29.62 19.81 -50.60
N GLY A 241 30.36 19.64 -51.71
CA GLY A 241 29.96 18.81 -52.85
C GLY A 241 29.96 17.31 -52.55
N ALA A 242 30.64 16.87 -51.49
CA ALA A 242 30.60 15.48 -51.04
C ALA A 242 29.36 15.15 -50.19
N LEU A 243 28.61 16.16 -49.73
CA LEU A 243 27.34 15.91 -49.06
C LEU A 243 26.29 15.46 -50.09
N PRO A 244 25.58 14.35 -49.86
CA PRO A 244 24.56 13.85 -50.78
C PRO A 244 23.45 14.88 -50.97
N ALA A 245 22.76 14.88 -52.12
CA ALA A 245 21.60 15.74 -52.32
C ALA A 245 20.51 15.49 -51.27
N GLU A 246 19.68 16.50 -50.98
CA GLU A 246 18.62 16.37 -49.99
C GLU A 246 17.43 15.58 -50.55
N GLU A 247 17.48 14.26 -50.40
CA GLU A 247 16.40 13.38 -50.88
C GLU A 247 15.37 13.05 -49.79
N VAL A 248 15.75 13.13 -48.51
CA VAL A 248 14.89 12.68 -47.40
C VAL A 248 14.77 13.77 -46.33
N ARG A 249 13.58 14.35 -46.23
CA ARG A 249 13.22 15.33 -45.20
C ARG A 249 12.82 14.69 -43.88
N VAL A 250 12.18 13.51 -43.94
CA VAL A 250 11.72 12.75 -42.77
C VAL A 250 12.02 11.27 -42.97
N SER A 251 12.60 10.63 -41.95
CA SER A 251 12.81 9.19 -41.90
C SER A 251 11.99 8.65 -40.74
N LEU A 252 11.17 7.63 -40.97
CA LEU A 252 10.34 7.00 -39.93
C LEU A 252 10.77 5.54 -39.75
N PHE A 253 10.62 5.01 -38.54
CA PHE A 253 10.95 3.64 -38.22
C PHE A 253 9.97 3.08 -37.18
N THR A 254 9.52 1.87 -37.43
CA THR A 254 8.79 1.03 -36.49
C THR A 254 9.24 -0.41 -36.70
N ASP A 255 9.10 -1.25 -35.67
CA ASP A 255 9.19 -2.70 -35.85
C ASP A 255 7.84 -3.26 -36.33
N ALA A 256 7.87 -4.47 -36.90
CA ALA A 256 6.71 -5.12 -37.48
C ALA A 256 5.61 -5.44 -36.46
N ASP A 257 5.97 -5.57 -35.18
CA ASP A 257 5.04 -5.84 -34.09
C ASP A 257 4.56 -4.57 -33.39
N GLU A 258 5.03 -3.39 -33.80
CA GLU A 258 4.80 -2.11 -33.13
C GLU A 258 5.08 -2.21 -31.62
N SER A 259 6.16 -2.90 -31.27
CA SER A 259 6.44 -3.33 -29.90
C SER A 259 6.48 -2.18 -28.89
N GLN A 260 6.91 -0.98 -29.31
CA GLN A 260 6.95 0.20 -28.43
C GLN A 260 5.59 0.81 -28.16
N ALA A 261 4.72 0.88 -29.17
CA ALA A 261 3.36 1.33 -28.98
C ALA A 261 2.63 0.41 -27.99
N LYS A 262 2.71 -0.90 -28.20
CA LYS A 262 2.13 -1.91 -27.30
C LYS A 262 2.69 -1.83 -25.88
N ARG A 263 4.01 -1.59 -25.73
CA ARG A 263 4.64 -1.39 -24.41
C ARG A 263 4.12 -0.14 -23.72
N ALA A 264 4.05 0.99 -24.42
CA ALA A 264 3.53 2.24 -23.87
C ALA A 264 2.05 2.10 -23.44
N GLU A 265 1.22 1.45 -24.26
CA GLU A 265 -0.17 1.16 -23.92
C GLU A 265 -0.30 0.22 -22.71
N ALA A 266 0.54 -0.81 -22.62
CA ALA A 266 0.57 -1.71 -21.46
C ALA A 266 0.96 -0.96 -20.18
N ALA A 267 1.99 -0.12 -20.24
CA ALA A 267 2.40 0.72 -19.13
C ALA A 267 1.29 1.70 -18.71
N ALA A 268 0.63 2.36 -19.67
CA ALA A 268 -0.49 3.25 -19.40
C ALA A 268 -1.67 2.53 -18.71
N ARG A 269 -2.02 1.32 -19.18
CA ARG A 269 -3.05 0.47 -18.53
C ARG A 269 -2.65 0.09 -17.11
N GLU A 270 -1.39 -0.24 -16.88
CA GLU A 270 -0.88 -0.59 -15.56
C GLU A 270 -0.94 0.60 -14.60
N VAL A 271 -0.56 1.80 -15.06
CA VAL A 271 -0.68 3.04 -14.27
C VAL A 271 -2.14 3.29 -13.86
N LEU A 272 -3.09 3.14 -14.79
CA LEU A 272 -4.52 3.28 -14.48
C LEU A 272 -5.01 2.23 -13.47
N ARG A 273 -4.53 0.98 -13.60
CA ARG A 273 -4.85 -0.10 -12.65
C ARG A 273 -4.33 0.23 -11.25
N LEU A 274 -3.09 0.72 -11.16
CA LEU A 274 -2.46 1.11 -9.90
C LEU A 274 -3.20 2.30 -9.26
N ASP A 275 -3.60 3.31 -10.04
CA ASP A 275 -4.42 4.43 -9.52
C ASP A 275 -5.76 3.92 -8.93
N GLY A 276 -6.42 2.98 -9.62
CA GLY A 276 -7.63 2.32 -9.12
C GLY A 276 -7.42 1.61 -7.78
N LEU A 277 -6.32 0.86 -7.65
CA LEU A 277 -5.95 0.18 -6.40
C LEU A 277 -5.62 1.16 -5.27
N LEU A 278 -4.93 2.26 -5.58
CA LEU A 278 -4.62 3.30 -4.60
C LEU A 278 -5.90 3.97 -4.06
N ARG A 279 -6.88 4.24 -4.93
CA ARG A 279 -8.19 4.75 -4.50
C ARG A 279 -8.94 3.76 -3.62
N GLN A 280 -8.95 2.47 -3.99
CA GLN A 280 -9.59 1.44 -3.16
C GLN A 280 -8.92 1.31 -1.78
N LYS A 281 -7.58 1.36 -1.75
CA LYS A 281 -6.82 1.37 -0.51
C LYS A 281 -7.18 2.57 0.37
N ALA A 282 -7.26 3.77 -0.19
CA ALA A 282 -7.63 4.97 0.54
C ALA A 282 -9.05 4.88 1.15
N VAL A 283 -10.02 4.32 0.43
CA VAL A 283 -11.37 4.08 0.95
C VAL A 283 -11.36 3.05 2.10
N ALA A 284 -10.60 1.97 1.96
CA ALA A 284 -10.47 0.97 3.01
C ALA A 284 -9.79 1.53 4.27
N GLU A 285 -8.76 2.36 4.12
CA GLU A 285 -8.09 3.03 5.23
C GLU A 285 -9.05 3.94 6.01
N GLU A 286 -9.89 4.73 5.33
CA GLU A 286 -10.90 5.56 6.02
C GLU A 286 -11.95 4.70 6.74
N HIS A 287 -12.37 3.59 6.14
CA HIS A 287 -13.29 2.65 6.77
C HIS A 287 -12.70 2.04 8.06
N TYR A 288 -11.44 1.57 8.01
CA TYR A 288 -10.75 1.05 9.19
C TYR A 288 -10.52 2.12 10.25
N ALA A 289 -10.17 3.35 9.85
CA ALA A 289 -10.07 4.48 10.78
C ALA A 289 -11.41 4.75 11.49
N GLY A 290 -12.53 4.65 10.75
CA GLY A 290 -13.88 4.70 11.32
C GLY A 290 -14.15 3.59 12.35
N HIS A 291 -13.79 2.35 12.04
CA HIS A 291 -13.92 1.23 12.98
C HIS A 291 -13.06 1.40 14.24
N ILE A 292 -11.82 1.89 14.10
CA ILE A 292 -10.95 2.15 15.25
C ILE A 292 -11.59 3.20 16.16
N ARG A 293 -12.07 4.33 15.62
CA ARG A 293 -12.77 5.37 16.39
C ARG A 293 -14.00 4.82 17.13
N HIS A 294 -14.76 3.93 16.49
CA HIS A 294 -15.91 3.29 17.11
C HIS A 294 -15.50 2.37 18.27
N LEU A 295 -14.46 1.54 18.07
CA LEU A 295 -13.93 0.67 19.12
C LEU A 295 -13.38 1.47 20.30
N GLU A 296 -12.66 2.56 20.05
CA GLU A 296 -12.19 3.48 21.09
C GLU A 296 -13.36 4.03 21.93
N THR A 297 -14.48 4.38 21.28
CA THR A 297 -15.69 4.83 21.97
C THR A 297 -16.28 3.74 22.87
N LEU A 298 -16.37 2.51 22.37
CA LEU A 298 -16.88 1.38 23.15
C LEU A 298 -15.97 1.03 24.35
N VAL A 299 -14.65 1.11 24.16
CA VAL A 299 -13.68 0.91 25.24
C VAL A 299 -13.86 1.97 26.32
N ALA A 300 -13.99 3.25 25.93
CA ALA A 300 -14.22 4.34 26.88
C ALA A 300 -15.55 4.19 27.64
N GLU A 301 -16.62 3.73 26.98
CA GLU A 301 -17.90 3.45 27.62
C GLU A 301 -17.78 2.28 28.62
N ARG A 302 -17.12 1.20 28.22
CA ARG A 302 -16.85 0.06 29.12
C ARG A 302 -16.05 0.49 30.35
N GLU A 303 -15.03 1.32 30.18
CA GLU A 303 -14.23 1.85 31.29
C GLU A 303 -15.09 2.66 32.27
N ARG A 304 -16.00 3.50 31.77
CA ARG A 304 -16.98 4.22 32.63
C ARG A 304 -17.87 3.27 33.41
N LEU A 305 -18.44 2.26 32.74
CA LEU A 305 -19.31 1.27 33.39
C LEU A 305 -18.57 0.46 34.46
N VAL A 306 -17.29 0.14 34.24
CA VAL A 306 -16.45 -0.53 35.24
C VAL A 306 -16.28 0.35 36.47
N VAL A 307 -15.97 1.64 36.29
CA VAL A 307 -15.84 2.58 37.41
C VAL A 307 -17.16 2.73 38.19
N GLU A 308 -18.29 2.85 37.50
CA GLU A 308 -19.61 2.93 38.15
C GLU A 308 -19.95 1.67 38.94
N ARG A 309 -19.67 0.49 38.36
CA ARG A 309 -19.85 -0.81 39.03
C ARG A 309 -18.98 -0.90 40.28
N ASP A 310 -17.71 -0.55 40.19
CA ASP A 310 -16.78 -0.66 41.31
C ASP A 310 -17.22 0.26 42.47
N ALA A 311 -17.64 1.49 42.16
CA ALA A 311 -18.24 2.38 43.15
C ALA A 311 -19.55 1.82 43.77
N ALA A 312 -20.37 1.11 42.99
CA ALA A 312 -21.57 0.45 43.50
C ALA A 312 -21.24 -0.73 44.43
N VAL A 313 -20.22 -1.53 44.07
CA VAL A 313 -19.71 -2.62 44.89
C VAL A 313 -19.19 -2.09 46.23
N GLU A 314 -18.44 -0.99 46.22
CA GLU A 314 -17.97 -0.34 47.46
C GLU A 314 -19.13 0.13 48.34
N ARG A 315 -20.15 0.79 47.77
CA ARG A 315 -21.36 1.19 48.51
C ARG A 315 -22.09 0.00 49.11
N HIS A 316 -22.29 -1.07 48.35
CA HIS A 316 -22.96 -2.27 48.86
C HIS A 316 -22.14 -2.97 49.95
N THR A 317 -20.82 -3.03 49.79
CA THR A 317 -19.91 -3.60 50.81
C THR A 317 -20.00 -2.80 52.11
N ALA A 318 -19.97 -1.46 52.05
CA ALA A 318 -20.16 -0.61 53.22
C ALA A 318 -21.53 -0.80 53.87
N HIS A 319 -22.59 -0.96 53.07
CA HIS A 319 -23.93 -1.24 53.58
C HIS A 319 -24.03 -2.60 54.28
N ILE A 320 -23.42 -3.64 53.71
CA ILE A 320 -23.34 -4.97 54.33
C ILE A 320 -22.64 -4.86 55.69
N HIS A 321 -21.47 -4.22 55.77
CA HIS A 321 -20.78 -4.02 57.05
C HIS A 321 -21.60 -3.25 58.07
N HIS A 322 -22.37 -2.24 57.63
CA HIS A 322 -23.29 -1.53 58.51
C HIS A 322 -24.41 -2.44 59.04
N LEU A 323 -25.02 -3.25 58.17
CA LEU A 323 -26.05 -4.21 58.57
C LEU A 323 -25.49 -5.28 59.52
N GLU A 324 -24.27 -5.78 59.27
CA GLU A 324 -23.58 -6.72 60.15
C GLU A 324 -23.38 -6.11 61.55
N ALA A 325 -22.95 -4.84 61.63
CA ALA A 325 -22.81 -4.14 62.91
C ALA A 325 -24.16 -4.01 63.66
N LEU A 326 -25.24 -3.67 62.96
CA LEU A 326 -26.58 -3.60 63.54
C LEU A 326 -27.08 -4.97 64.02
N VAL A 327 -26.76 -6.06 63.30
CA VAL A 327 -27.08 -7.42 63.72
C VAL A 327 -26.36 -7.76 65.01
N VAL A 328 -25.06 -7.45 65.12
CA VAL A 328 -24.28 -7.65 66.35
C VAL A 328 -24.87 -6.85 67.52
N GLU A 329 -25.26 -5.59 67.31
CA GLU A 329 -25.88 -4.76 68.33
C GLU A 329 -27.24 -5.31 68.78
N ARG A 330 -28.08 -5.72 67.82
CA ARG A 330 -29.37 -6.38 68.09
C ARG A 330 -29.18 -7.66 68.89
N ASP A 331 -28.22 -8.50 68.52
CA ASP A 331 -27.98 -9.78 69.19
C ASP A 331 -27.49 -9.58 70.62
N ARG A 332 -26.67 -8.53 70.85
CA ARG A 332 -26.30 -8.09 72.20
C ARG A 332 -27.52 -7.64 73.00
N ALA A 333 -28.35 -6.75 72.45
CA ALA A 333 -29.55 -6.26 73.12
C ALA A 333 -30.55 -7.39 73.43
N LEU A 334 -30.71 -8.35 72.51
CA LEU A 334 -31.52 -9.57 72.72
C LEU A 334 -30.96 -10.43 73.85
N SER A 335 -29.64 -10.61 73.91
CA SER A 335 -28.97 -11.35 74.98
C SER A 335 -29.20 -10.69 76.34
N GLU A 336 -29.03 -9.37 76.43
CA GLU A 336 -29.28 -8.58 77.65
C GLU A 336 -30.75 -8.66 78.08
N ALA A 337 -31.70 -8.51 77.14
CA ALA A 337 -33.13 -8.63 77.42
C ALA A 337 -33.53 -10.05 77.87
N ASN A 338 -32.95 -11.09 77.26
CA ASN A 338 -33.17 -12.47 77.67
C ASN A 338 -32.61 -12.75 79.07
N ALA A 339 -31.42 -12.22 79.39
CA ALA A 339 -30.83 -12.34 80.73
C ALA A 339 -31.71 -11.66 81.79
N ALA A 340 -32.19 -10.45 81.53
CA ALA A 340 -33.12 -9.75 82.43
C ALA A 340 -34.43 -10.53 82.63
N ARG A 341 -34.98 -11.08 81.54
CA ARG A 341 -36.20 -11.91 81.59
C ARG A 341 -35.99 -13.18 82.43
N GLU A 342 -34.81 -13.79 82.34
CA GLU A 342 -34.48 -14.99 83.12
C GLU A 342 -34.21 -14.67 84.60
N GLU A 343 -33.70 -13.48 84.92
CA GLU A 343 -33.59 -12.97 86.29
C GLU A 343 -34.97 -12.69 86.93
N ASP A 344 -35.91 -12.15 86.14
CA ASP A 344 -37.26 -11.85 86.61
C ASP A 344 -38.16 -13.09 86.65
N ARG A 345 -37.84 -14.15 85.92
CA ARG A 345 -38.57 -15.42 85.89
C ARG A 345 -38.87 -16.02 87.28
N PRO A 346 -37.90 -16.15 88.22
CA PRO A 346 -38.19 -16.61 89.58
C PRO A 346 -39.06 -15.63 90.37
N LYS A 347 -38.93 -14.30 90.14
CA LYS A 347 -39.76 -13.28 90.80
C LYS A 347 -41.23 -13.38 90.34
N ILE A 348 -41.44 -13.54 89.03
CA ILE A 348 -42.77 -13.76 88.44
C ILE A 348 -43.36 -15.08 88.96
N ALA A 349 -42.60 -16.18 88.96
CA ALA A 349 -43.07 -17.46 89.49
C ALA A 349 -43.41 -17.41 91.00
N ALA A 350 -42.69 -16.59 91.78
CA ALA A 350 -43.00 -16.34 93.18
C ALA A 350 -44.30 -15.54 93.36
N LEU A 351 -44.50 -14.50 92.54
CA LEU A 351 -45.73 -13.71 92.52
C LEU A 351 -46.93 -14.55 92.06
N GLU A 352 -46.78 -15.43 91.07
CA GLU A 352 -47.82 -16.37 90.63
C GLU A 352 -48.18 -17.34 91.76
N LYS A 353 -47.20 -17.91 92.48
CA LYS A 353 -47.46 -18.75 93.67
C LYS A 353 -48.20 -17.98 94.76
N GLN A 354 -47.85 -16.72 95.00
CA GLN A 354 -48.56 -15.86 95.94
C GLN A 354 -49.99 -15.58 95.49
N MET A 355 -50.20 -15.31 94.20
CA MET A 355 -51.51 -15.05 93.62
C MET A 355 -52.42 -16.28 93.73
N ILE A 356 -51.90 -17.47 93.40
CA ILE A 356 -52.62 -18.75 93.59
C ILE A 356 -52.96 -18.97 95.07
N SER A 357 -52.01 -18.73 95.99
CA SER A 357 -52.26 -18.81 97.43
C SER A 357 -53.36 -17.85 97.90
N LEU A 358 -53.35 -16.62 97.40
CA LEU A 358 -54.37 -15.60 97.67
C LEU A 358 -55.73 -15.98 97.08
N GLU A 359 -55.78 -16.54 95.87
CA GLU A 359 -57.01 -17.06 95.26
C GLU A 359 -57.59 -18.21 96.06
N VAL A 360 -56.77 -19.20 96.43
CA VAL A 360 -57.17 -20.32 97.30
C VAL A 360 -57.72 -19.78 98.62
N GLY A 361 -57.02 -18.80 99.22
CA GLY A 361 -57.47 -18.09 100.41
C GLY A 361 -58.83 -17.39 100.22
N ARG A 362 -59.03 -16.71 99.08
CA ARG A 362 -60.29 -16.05 98.73
C ARG A 362 -61.44 -17.05 98.60
N THR A 363 -61.25 -18.14 97.86
CA THR A 363 -62.26 -19.22 97.75
C THR A 363 -62.58 -19.84 99.11
N ARG A 364 -61.60 -20.01 99.99
CA ARG A 364 -61.82 -20.51 101.35
C ARG A 364 -62.69 -19.55 102.17
N LEU A 365 -62.40 -18.25 102.12
CA LEU A 365 -63.20 -17.22 102.79
C LEU A 365 -64.62 -17.12 102.20
N GLU A 366 -64.78 -17.26 100.89
CA GLU A 366 -66.10 -17.34 100.24
C GLU A 366 -66.90 -18.57 100.72
N SER A 367 -66.24 -19.72 100.88
CA SER A 367 -66.87 -20.93 101.40
C SER A 367 -67.27 -20.79 102.88
N GLU A 368 -66.45 -20.16 103.72
CA GLU A 368 -66.80 -19.86 105.12
C GLU A 368 -67.94 -18.86 105.22
N ARG A 369 -67.93 -17.80 104.40
CA ARG A 369 -69.04 -16.84 104.32
C ARG A 369 -70.35 -17.55 103.95
N THR A 370 -70.30 -18.48 103.00
CA THR A 370 -71.48 -19.25 102.58
C THR A 370 -71.98 -20.16 103.71
N ARG A 371 -71.05 -20.80 104.45
CA ARG A 371 -71.36 -21.64 105.61
C ARG A 371 -71.97 -20.85 106.78
N LEU A 372 -71.42 -19.67 107.08
CA LEU A 372 -71.94 -18.76 108.09
C LEU A 372 -73.33 -18.22 107.69
N ALA A 373 -73.54 -17.87 106.43
CA ALA A 373 -74.86 -17.47 105.92
C ALA A 373 -75.89 -18.61 106.09
N ALA A 374 -75.51 -19.86 105.82
CA ALA A 374 -76.36 -21.03 106.03
C ALA A 374 -76.66 -21.28 107.52
N ALA A 375 -75.69 -21.07 108.41
CA ALA A 375 -75.86 -21.20 109.86
C ALA A 375 -76.82 -20.13 110.43
N ILE A 376 -76.70 -18.89 109.95
CA ILE A 376 -77.62 -17.79 110.29
C ILE A 376 -79.04 -18.12 109.82
N SER A 377 -79.21 -18.57 108.58
CA SER A 377 -80.52 -18.97 108.05
C SER A 377 -81.12 -20.18 108.79
N ALA A 378 -80.30 -21.09 109.33
CA ALA A 378 -80.75 -22.18 110.18
C ALA A 378 -81.23 -21.69 111.55
N GLN A 379 -80.54 -20.73 112.18
CA GLN A 379 -81.00 -20.10 113.43
C GLN A 379 -82.31 -19.34 113.24
N GLU A 380 -82.48 -18.62 112.13
CA GLU A 380 -83.74 -17.93 111.82
C GLU A 380 -84.92 -18.91 111.70
N ARG A 381 -84.71 -20.09 111.11
CA ARG A 381 -85.73 -21.16 111.03
C ARG A 381 -86.10 -21.73 112.41
N VAL A 382 -85.14 -21.85 113.33
CA VAL A 382 -85.40 -22.34 114.70
C VAL A 382 -86.20 -21.31 115.52
N ILE A 383 -85.92 -20.02 115.34
CA ILE A 383 -86.68 -18.94 115.97
C ILE A 383 -88.13 -18.91 115.46
N ALA A 384 -88.34 -19.09 114.15
CA ALA A 384 -89.68 -19.16 113.56
C ALA A 384 -90.49 -20.38 114.06
N TYR A 385 -89.84 -21.52 114.26
CA TYR A 385 -90.48 -22.74 114.78
C TYR A 385 -90.90 -22.59 116.25
N MET A 386 -90.07 -21.99 117.12
CA MET A 386 -90.40 -21.79 118.54
C MET A 386 -91.54 -20.79 118.78
N GLN A 387 -91.77 -19.83 117.88
CA GLN A 387 -92.90 -18.90 117.99
C GLN A 387 -94.25 -19.57 117.63
N SER A 388 -94.26 -20.62 116.80
CA SER A 388 -95.47 -21.33 116.38
C SER A 388 -96.03 -22.33 117.42
N PHE A 389 -95.19 -22.84 118.34
CA PHE A 389 -95.59 -23.84 119.35
C PHE A 389 -96.37 -23.24 120.54
N ARG A 390 -96.29 -21.92 120.77
CA ARG A 390 -97.04 -21.21 121.84
C ARG A 390 -98.54 -21.02 121.54
N GLY A 391 -99.00 -21.28 120.31
CA GLY A 391 -100.40 -21.08 119.90
C GLY A 391 -101.34 -22.27 120.08
N TRP A 392 -100.83 -23.48 120.38
CA TRP A 392 -101.60 -24.73 120.17
C TRP A 392 -102.07 -25.47 121.43
N LEU A 393 -101.74 -25.00 122.64
CA LEU A 393 -102.11 -25.65 123.92
C LEU A 393 -103.28 -24.97 124.70
N GLY A 394 -104.05 -24.10 124.04
CA GLY A 394 -105.14 -23.32 124.68
C GLY A 394 -106.58 -23.81 124.48
N TRP A 395 -106.85 -24.89 123.74
CA TRP A 395 -108.21 -25.24 123.29
C TRP A 395 -108.41 -26.77 123.32
N PRO A 396 -108.92 -27.36 124.42
CA PRO A 396 -110.37 -27.58 124.51
C PRO A 396 -110.95 -27.64 125.95
N TRP A 397 -111.72 -26.62 126.34
CA TRP A 397 -112.77 -26.68 127.40
C TRP A 397 -114.02 -25.86 127.02
N ARG A 398 -114.34 -25.77 125.73
CA ARG A 398 -115.60 -25.18 125.27
C ARG A 398 -116.14 -25.87 124.02
N ARG A 399 -116.79 -27.02 124.23
CA ARG A 399 -118.03 -27.43 123.52
C ARG A 399 -118.53 -28.79 124.03
N PHE A 400 -119.21 -28.80 125.18
CA PHE A 400 -120.26 -29.77 125.51
C PHE A 400 -121.14 -29.23 126.66
N ARG A 401 -122.47 -29.18 126.46
CA ARG A 401 -123.60 -28.76 127.34
C ARG A 401 -123.73 -27.25 127.64
N GLN A 402 -124.82 -26.51 127.38
CA GLN A 402 -126.23 -26.85 127.10
C GLN A 402 -126.82 -27.94 128.00
N TRP A 403 -127.24 -27.57 129.23
CA TRP A 403 -128.60 -27.84 129.71
C TRP A 403 -128.94 -27.05 130.99
N ARG A 404 -130.08 -26.36 130.90
CA ARG A 404 -130.94 -25.77 131.96
C ARG A 404 -130.58 -24.44 132.64
N GLU A 405 -131.60 -23.59 132.61
CA GLU A 405 -131.77 -22.26 133.18
C GLU A 405 -131.73 -22.26 134.73
N ARG A 406 -131.42 -21.07 135.27
CA ARG A 406 -131.30 -20.66 136.68
C ARG A 406 -129.91 -20.77 137.30
#